data_AF-A0A1S8Y2S7-F1
#
_entry.id   AF-A0A1S8Y2S7-F1
#
_cell.length_a   1.000
_cell.length_b   1.000
_cell.length_c   1.000
_cell.angle_alpha   90.00
_cell.angle_beta   90.00
_cell.angle_gamma   90.00
#
_symmetry.space_group_name_H-M   'P 1'
#
loop_
_entity.id
_entity.type
_entity.pdbx_description
1 polymer ?
#
loop_
_entity_poly.entity_id
_entity_poly.type
_entity_poly.pdbx_seq_one_letter_code
_entity_poly.pdbx_strand_id
1 'polypeptide(L)'
;MVAGAGSAVEFDPHAFLYDPGTGLVALPVHDGGLLLLRVAGATIVPAGTVTHPGRAPVSRSLLVGGVLWTVSDAGLRADDPAGVAGPVRIAWLPAT
;
A
#
# COMPACT_ATOMS: atom_id res chain seq x y z
N MET A 1 -16.41 -15.85 -6.49
CA MET A 1 -15.29 -14.90 -6.62
C MET A 1 -15.60 -13.94 -7.75
N VAL A 2 -15.30 -12.64 -7.57
CA VAL A 2 -15.33 -11.67 -8.67
C VAL A 2 -14.04 -11.87 -9.47
N ALA A 3 -14.14 -11.94 -10.80
CA ALA A 3 -12.97 -12.12 -11.66
C ALA A 3 -12.00 -10.93 -11.47
N GLY A 4 -10.74 -11.22 -11.15
CA GLY A 4 -9.70 -10.22 -10.90
C GLY A 4 -9.65 -9.68 -9.46
N ALA A 5 -10.58 -10.06 -8.58
CA ALA A 5 -10.50 -9.72 -7.16
C ALA A 5 -9.60 -10.74 -6.45
N GLY A 6 -8.36 -10.33 -6.15
CA GLY A 6 -7.39 -11.12 -5.39
C GLY A 6 -6.30 -10.23 -4.78
N SER A 7 -5.51 -10.81 -3.88
CA SER A 7 -4.40 -10.12 -3.22
C SER A 7 -3.12 -10.96 -3.26
N ALA A 8 -1.96 -10.29 -3.30
CA ALA A 8 -0.68 -10.98 -3.12
C ALA A 8 -0.59 -11.69 -1.75
N VAL A 9 -1.31 -11.22 -0.74
CA VAL A 9 -1.36 -11.79 0.61
C VAL A 9 -1.89 -13.22 0.64
N GLU A 10 -2.70 -13.61 -0.35
CA GLU A 10 -3.19 -14.98 -0.50
C GLU A 10 -2.06 -15.99 -0.77
N PHE A 11 -0.95 -15.52 -1.32
CA PHE A 11 0.23 -16.33 -1.67
C PHE A 11 1.45 -16.01 -0.81
N ASP A 12 1.58 -14.76 -0.35
CA ASP A 12 2.67 -14.26 0.48
C ASP A 12 2.09 -13.43 1.65
N PRO A 13 1.80 -14.06 2.81
CA PRO A 13 1.24 -13.36 3.96
C PRO A 13 2.15 -12.23 4.49
N HIS A 14 3.43 -12.23 4.15
CA HIS A 14 4.38 -11.19 4.59
C HIS A 14 4.27 -9.92 3.76
N ALA A 15 3.49 -9.93 2.68
CA ALA A 15 3.16 -8.75 1.90
C ALA A 15 2.12 -7.84 2.59
N PHE A 16 1.46 -8.34 3.66
CA PHE A 16 0.52 -7.58 4.48
C PHE A 16 1.25 -6.68 5.48
N LEU A 17 0.86 -5.41 5.55
CA LEU A 17 1.34 -4.49 6.57
C LEU A 17 0.18 -3.98 7.42
N TYR A 18 0.35 -4.04 8.74
CA TYR A 18 -0.53 -3.43 9.72
C TYR A 18 0.28 -2.66 10.77
N ASP A 19 -0.06 -1.39 10.95
CA ASP A 19 0.45 -0.58 12.06
C ASP A 19 -0.68 -0.33 13.08
N PRO A 20 -0.57 -0.89 14.30
CA PRO A 20 -1.61 -0.71 15.31
C PRO A 20 -1.65 0.71 15.90
N GLY A 21 -0.55 1.48 15.83
CA GLY A 21 -0.50 2.84 16.37
C GLY A 21 -1.41 3.82 15.62
N THR A 22 -1.50 3.66 14.29
CA THR A 22 -2.32 4.50 13.40
C THR A 22 -3.53 3.76 12.82
N GLY A 23 -3.66 2.47 13.09
CA GLY A 23 -4.65 1.59 12.47
C GLY A 23 -4.47 1.45 10.95
N LEU A 24 -3.29 1.76 10.41
CA LEU A 24 -3.02 1.64 8.97
C LEU A 24 -2.95 0.18 8.57
N VAL A 25 -3.68 -0.19 7.53
CA VAL A 25 -3.48 -1.45 6.81
C VAL A 25 -3.08 -1.13 5.38
N ALA A 26 -2.05 -1.81 4.88
CA ALA A 26 -1.60 -1.75 3.50
C ALA A 26 -1.70 -3.15 2.88
N LEU A 27 -2.52 -3.27 1.84
CA LEU A 27 -2.88 -4.54 1.21
C LEU A 27 -2.57 -4.49 -0.30
N PRO A 28 -1.58 -5.24 -0.80
CA PRO A 28 -1.33 -5.33 -2.23
C PRO A 28 -2.48 -6.07 -2.91
N VAL A 29 -3.05 -5.47 -3.96
CA VAL A 29 -4.16 -6.04 -4.72
C VAL A 29 -3.71 -6.45 -6.12
N HIS A 30 -4.42 -7.40 -6.73
CA HIS A 30 -3.97 -8.07 -7.96
C HIS A 30 -3.82 -7.16 -9.19
N ASP A 31 -4.47 -5.98 -9.18
CA ASP A 31 -4.33 -4.97 -10.24
C ASP A 31 -2.97 -4.24 -10.21
N GLY A 32 -2.13 -4.54 -9.21
CA GLY A 32 -0.79 -3.99 -9.02
C GLY A 32 -0.73 -2.78 -8.11
N GLY A 33 -1.86 -2.31 -7.58
CA GLY A 33 -1.91 -1.27 -6.57
C GLY A 33 -1.73 -1.78 -5.14
N LEU A 34 -1.51 -0.85 -4.23
CA LEU A 34 -1.59 -1.06 -2.79
C LEU A 34 -2.82 -0.33 -2.25
N LEU A 35 -3.81 -1.10 -1.76
CA LEU A 35 -4.97 -0.55 -1.09
C LEU A 35 -4.61 -0.18 0.34
N LEU A 36 -4.87 1.08 0.71
CA LEU A 36 -4.75 1.56 2.07
C LEU A 36 -6.12 1.53 2.73
N LEU A 37 -6.17 0.95 3.94
CA LEU A 37 -7.35 0.89 4.77
C LEU A 37 -7.03 1.49 6.15
N ARG A 38 -8.09 1.91 6.84
CA ARG A 38 -8.05 2.36 8.24
C ARG A 38 -8.88 1.42 9.09
N VAL A 39 -8.25 0.84 10.09
CA VAL A 39 -8.94 0.11 11.16
C VAL A 39 -9.18 1.08 12.31
N ALA A 40 -10.45 1.25 12.69
CA ALA A 40 -10.86 2.07 13.84
C ALA A 40 -11.94 1.33 14.64
N GLY A 41 -11.55 0.74 15.76
CA GLY A 41 -12.43 -0.12 16.56
C GLY A 41 -12.93 -1.31 15.74
N ALA A 42 -14.25 -1.42 15.57
CA ALA A 42 -14.89 -2.47 14.78
C ALA A 42 -15.10 -2.10 13.30
N THR A 43 -14.50 -1.00 12.83
CA THR A 43 -14.68 -0.51 11.46
C THR A 43 -13.40 -0.61 10.65
N ILE A 44 -13.55 -0.94 9.37
CA ILE A 44 -12.49 -0.89 8.36
C ILE A 44 -13.00 -0.02 7.21
N VAL A 45 -12.29 1.07 6.91
CA VAL A 45 -12.67 2.01 5.85
C VAL A 45 -11.53 2.22 4.85
N PRO A 46 -11.82 2.46 3.56
CA PRO A 46 -10.79 2.84 2.59
C PRO A 46 -10.10 4.15 3.00
N ALA A 47 -8.77 4.17 2.91
CA ALA A 47 -7.94 5.35 3.14
C ALA A 47 -7.25 5.86 1.85
N GLY A 48 -7.25 5.06 0.79
CA GLY A 48 -6.74 5.44 -0.53
C GLY A 48 -6.01 4.30 -1.22
N THR A 49 -5.31 4.62 -2.30
CA THR A 49 -4.54 3.64 -3.06
C THR A 49 -3.19 4.23 -3.45
N VAL A 50 -2.15 3.41 -3.42
CA VAL A 50 -0.83 3.74 -3.96
C VAL A 50 -0.58 2.91 -5.21
N THR A 51 -0.12 3.55 -6.28
CA THR A 51 0.29 2.90 -7.53
C THR A 51 1.67 3.39 -7.95
N HIS A 52 2.41 2.53 -8.64
CA HIS A 52 3.71 2.86 -9.23
C HIS A 52 3.56 3.19 -10.72
N PRO A 53 4.44 4.04 -11.28
CA PRO A 53 4.51 4.27 -12.72
C PRO A 53 4.84 3.01 -13.50
N GLY A 54 4.30 2.90 -14.72
CA GLY A 54 4.43 1.70 -15.54
C GLY A 54 3.61 0.54 -14.97
N ARG A 55 3.50 -0.56 -15.72
CA ARG A 55 2.80 -1.76 -15.26
C ARG A 55 3.69 -2.54 -14.28
N ALA A 56 3.95 -1.95 -13.12
CA ALA A 56 4.89 -2.44 -12.11
C ALA A 56 4.18 -2.63 -10.75
N PRO A 57 3.61 -3.81 -10.49
CA PRO A 57 2.88 -4.13 -9.26
C PRO A 57 3.68 -3.84 -8.00
N VAL A 58 3.04 -3.24 -6.99
CA VAL A 58 3.65 -3.10 -5.67
C VAL A 58 3.84 -4.48 -5.05
N SER A 59 5.09 -4.83 -4.75
CA SER A 59 5.48 -6.14 -4.21
C SER A 59 5.76 -6.12 -2.71
N ARG A 60 6.17 -4.97 -2.17
CA ARG A 60 6.49 -4.77 -0.74
C ARG A 60 6.00 -3.41 -0.28
N SER A 61 5.65 -3.35 1.01
CA SER A 61 5.39 -2.09 1.71
C SER A 61 6.04 -2.13 3.10
N LEU A 62 6.46 -0.96 3.59
CA LEU A 62 7.06 -0.78 4.90
C LEU A 62 6.66 0.59 5.45
N LEU A 63 6.35 0.69 6.74
CA LEU A 63 6.10 1.95 7.42
C LEU A 63 7.30 2.28 8.30
N VAL A 64 8.00 3.38 8.01
CA VAL A 64 9.16 3.82 8.78
C VAL A 64 8.97 5.28 9.18
N GLY A 65 8.92 5.55 10.48
CA GLY A 65 8.77 6.92 10.99
C GLY A 65 7.51 7.63 10.48
N GLY A 66 6.41 6.87 10.25
CA GLY A 66 5.16 7.39 9.70
C GLY A 66 5.13 7.53 8.18
N VAL A 67 6.26 7.30 7.49
CA VAL A 67 6.33 7.34 6.02
C VAL A 67 6.11 5.94 5.47
N LEU A 68 5.14 5.80 4.57
CA LEU A 68 4.88 4.56 3.85
C LEU A 68 5.83 4.46 2.66
N TRP A 69 6.67 3.45 2.68
CA TRP A 69 7.53 3.07 1.57
C TRP A 69 6.92 1.89 0.81
N THR A 70 6.94 1.98 -0.51
CA THR A 70 6.45 0.93 -1.41
C THR A 70 7.49 0.63 -2.48
N VAL A 71 7.58 -0.64 -2.87
CA VAL A 71 8.60 -1.15 -3.79
C VAL A 71 7.94 -1.92 -4.93
N SER A 72 8.37 -1.64 -6.16
CA SER A 72 8.11 -2.46 -7.34
C SER A 72 9.35 -2.49 -8.23
N ASP A 73 9.29 -3.26 -9.32
CA ASP A 73 10.37 -3.29 -10.33
C ASP A 73 10.59 -1.94 -11.02
N ALA A 74 9.64 -0.99 -10.93
CA ALA A 74 9.82 0.36 -11.45
C ALA A 74 10.63 1.26 -10.50
N GLY A 75 10.72 0.91 -9.21
CA GLY A 75 11.41 1.72 -8.20
C GLY A 75 10.69 1.77 -6.85
N LEU A 76 11.06 2.77 -6.05
CA LEU A 76 10.53 3.02 -4.70
C LEU A 76 9.72 4.31 -4.65
N ARG A 77 8.58 4.29 -3.95
CA ARG A 77 7.77 5.46 -3.66
C ARG A 77 7.63 5.65 -2.16
N ALA A 78 7.75 6.90 -1.71
CA ALA A 78 7.46 7.32 -0.35
C ALA A 78 6.18 8.15 -0.33
N ASP A 79 5.26 7.82 0.57
CA ASP A 79 4.01 8.53 0.78
C ASP A 79 3.80 8.86 2.27
N ASP A 80 3.18 9.99 2.55
CA ASP A 80 2.49 10.24 3.83
C ASP A 80 1.11 9.56 3.75
N PRO A 81 0.87 8.47 4.51
CA PRO A 81 -0.38 7.72 4.46
C PRO A 81 -1.52 8.37 5.28
N ALA A 82 -1.26 9.47 5.99
CA ALA A 82 -2.23 10.14 6.86
C ALA A 82 -2.85 11.41 6.24
N GLY A 83 -2.57 11.68 4.96
CA GLY A 83 -3.13 12.83 4.25
C GLY A 83 -4.67 12.84 4.26
N VAL A 84 -5.24 14.04 4.45
CA VAL A 84 -6.70 14.24 4.60
C VAL A 84 -7.50 13.75 3.39
N ALA A 85 -6.90 13.82 2.19
CA ALA A 85 -7.51 13.36 0.94
C ALA A 85 -7.02 11.98 0.49
N GLY A 86 -6.30 11.25 1.36
CA GLY A 86 -5.60 10.01 1.04
C GLY A 86 -4.08 10.16 1.02
N PRO A 87 -3.33 9.14 0.58
CA PRO A 87 -1.87 9.15 0.63
C PRO A 87 -1.28 10.26 -0.24
N VAL A 88 -0.33 11.00 0.33
CA VAL A 88 0.37 12.10 -0.36
C VAL A 88 1.78 11.66 -0.71
N ARG A 89 2.11 11.65 -2.00
CA ARG A 89 3.45 11.30 -2.47
C ARG A 89 4.48 12.31 -1.99
N ILE A 90 5.49 11.83 -1.26
CA ILE A 90 6.65 12.59 -0.81
C ILE A 90 7.77 12.49 -1.85
N ALA A 91 8.07 11.28 -2.33
CA ALA A 91 9.19 11.04 -3.25
C ALA A 91 8.97 9.83 -4.17
N TRP A 92 9.72 9.82 -5.29
CA TRP A 92 9.86 8.70 -6.21
C TRP A 92 11.34 8.49 -6.53
N LEU A 93 11.80 7.24 -6.43
CA LEU A 93 13.15 6.80 -6.77
C LEU A 93 13.04 5.71 -7.84
N PRO A 94 13.39 5.99 -9.11
CA PRO A 94 13.32 4.99 -10.17
C PRO A 94 14.34 3.86 -9.95
N ALA A 95 13.99 2.65 -10.38
CA ALA A 95 14.98 1.59 -10.55
C ALA A 95 15.97 1.98 -11.66
N THR A 96 17.24 1.62 -11.47
CA THR A 96 18.35 1.92 -12.40
C THR A 96 18.45 0.91 -13.54
#